data_AF-A0ABF7QZY8-F1
#
_entry.id   AF-A0ABF7QZY8-F1
#
_cell.length_a   1.000
_cell.length_b   1.000
_cell.length_c   1.000
_cell.angle_alpha   90.00
_cell.angle_beta   90.00
_cell.angle_gamma   90.00
#
_symmetry.space_group_name_H-M   'P 1'
#
loop_
_entity.id
_entity.type
_entity.pdbx_description
1 polymer ?
#
loop_
_entity_poly.entity_id
_entity_poly.type
_entity_poly.pdbx_seq_one_letter_code
_entity_poly.pdbx_strand_id
1 'polypeptide(L)'
;MKRVRETLAVAMALLASVPVATSAQNAGSPNQIEQRDPDHCGVAGAGCDPADVQQWKAVGNRLADLSSADLSQYAYACARHPEWKKDCQTDPAIILKRLGIEGY
;
A
#
# COMPACT_ATOMS: atom_id res chain seq x y z
N MET A 1 -48.81 22.41 -28.42
CA MET A 1 -49.11 21.52 -29.56
C MET A 1 -48.54 22.11 -30.85
N LYS A 2 -47.56 21.45 -31.47
CA LYS A 2 -47.32 21.48 -32.93
C LYS A 2 -46.38 20.32 -33.28
N ARG A 3 -46.97 19.30 -33.92
CA ARG A 3 -46.31 18.18 -34.61
C ARG A 3 -46.03 18.62 -36.04
N VAL A 4 -44.95 18.12 -36.67
CA VAL A 4 -44.79 17.58 -38.05
C VAL A 4 -43.29 17.19 -38.16
N ARG A 5 -42.93 15.90 -38.05
CA ARG A 5 -42.68 14.89 -39.13
C ARG A 5 -41.51 15.27 -40.06
N GLU A 6 -40.34 14.66 -39.86
CA GLU A 6 -39.82 13.45 -40.55
C GLU A 6 -39.37 13.71 -42.00
N THR A 7 -38.06 13.61 -42.27
CA THR A 7 -37.40 12.49 -42.97
C THR A 7 -36.00 12.91 -43.44
N LEU A 8 -34.98 12.08 -43.16
CA LEU A 8 -34.08 11.42 -44.13
C LEU A 8 -32.78 11.01 -43.43
N ALA A 9 -32.62 9.69 -43.36
CA ALA A 9 -31.44 9.02 -42.88
C ALA A 9 -30.23 9.34 -43.77
N VAL A 10 -29.10 9.67 -43.15
CA VAL A 10 -27.78 9.39 -43.72
C VAL A 10 -27.02 8.59 -42.68
N ALA A 11 -27.00 7.28 -42.89
CA ALA A 11 -26.03 6.40 -42.26
C ALA A 11 -24.66 6.68 -42.91
N MET A 12 -23.69 7.12 -42.11
CA MET A 12 -22.28 6.91 -42.42
C MET A 12 -21.61 6.33 -41.19
N ALA A 13 -21.42 5.02 -41.26
CA ALA A 13 -20.50 4.30 -40.41
C ALA A 13 -19.08 4.79 -40.70
N LEU A 14 -18.41 5.34 -39.69
CA LEU A 14 -16.96 5.40 -39.63
C LEU A 14 -16.57 4.75 -38.31
N LEU A 15 -16.31 3.45 -38.39
CA LEU A 15 -15.59 2.66 -37.40
C LEU A 15 -14.17 3.22 -37.30
N ALA A 16 -13.97 4.24 -36.48
CA ALA A 16 -12.64 4.57 -36.00
C ALA A 16 -12.31 3.59 -34.89
N SER A 17 -11.56 2.55 -35.24
CA SER A 17 -10.90 1.64 -34.31
C SER A 17 -10.05 2.46 -33.34
N VAL A 18 -10.55 2.70 -32.13
CA VAL A 18 -9.72 3.12 -31.02
C VAL A 18 -8.80 1.95 -30.69
N PRO A 19 -7.47 2.09 -30.78
CA PRO A 19 -6.61 1.13 -30.11
C PRO A 19 -6.89 1.27 -28.62
N VAL A 20 -7.53 0.27 -28.04
CA VAL A 20 -7.42 0.01 -26.61
C VAL A 20 -5.94 -0.17 -26.35
N ALA A 21 -5.29 0.89 -25.88
CA ALA A 21 -3.99 0.80 -25.26
C ALA A 21 -4.21 0.01 -23.97
N THR A 22 -4.16 -1.31 -24.08
CA THR A 22 -3.90 -2.20 -22.96
C THR A 22 -2.49 -1.86 -22.50
N SER A 23 -2.35 -0.85 -21.65
CA SER A 23 -1.18 -0.73 -20.79
C SER A 23 -1.28 -1.87 -19.77
N ALA A 24 -1.00 -3.09 -20.23
CA ALA A 24 -0.40 -4.09 -19.38
C ALA A 24 0.89 -3.43 -18.91
N GLN A 25 0.84 -2.85 -17.71
CA GLN A 25 2.00 -2.36 -17.02
C GLN A 25 2.95 -3.55 -16.98
N ASN A 26 4.03 -3.46 -17.75
CA ASN A 26 5.06 -4.48 -17.86
C ASN A 26 5.32 -5.02 -16.46
N ALA A 27 4.86 -6.25 -16.23
CA ALA A 27 5.41 -7.07 -15.17
C ALA A 27 6.92 -6.99 -15.36
N GLY A 28 7.61 -6.56 -14.31
CA GLY A 28 9.03 -6.26 -14.33
C GLY A 28 9.82 -7.35 -15.06
N SER A 29 10.90 -6.93 -15.72
CA SER A 29 11.85 -7.82 -16.38
C SER A 29 12.01 -9.11 -15.57
N PRO A 30 11.91 -10.31 -16.19
CA PRO A 30 11.94 -11.59 -15.48
C PRO A 30 13.22 -11.87 -14.68
N ASN A 31 14.23 -10.98 -14.77
CA ASN A 31 15.47 -11.05 -14.01
C ASN A 31 15.48 -10.19 -12.73
N GLN A 32 14.36 -9.55 -12.35
CA GLN A 32 14.28 -8.74 -11.11
C GLN A 32 14.03 -9.56 -9.83
N ILE A 33 14.30 -10.88 -9.90
CA ILE A 33 14.60 -11.71 -8.73
C ILE A 33 16.11 -11.62 -8.45
N GLU A 34 16.76 -10.53 -8.83
CA GLU A 34 18.05 -10.16 -8.29
C GLU A 34 17.79 -9.81 -6.82
N GLN A 35 18.19 -10.74 -5.95
CA GLN A 35 18.37 -10.62 -4.51
C GLN A 35 17.95 -9.25 -3.97
N ARG A 36 16.65 -9.10 -3.65
CA ARG A 36 16.15 -7.88 -3.00
C ARG A 36 16.95 -7.72 -1.72
N ASP A 37 17.82 -6.73 -1.72
CA ASP A 37 18.45 -6.26 -0.51
C ASP A 37 17.32 -5.90 0.48
N PRO A 38 17.25 -6.57 1.65
CA PRO A 38 16.18 -6.33 2.62
C PRO A 38 16.17 -4.88 3.14
N ASP A 39 17.25 -4.12 2.93
CA ASP A 39 17.36 -2.70 3.23
C ASP A 39 16.91 -1.78 2.07
N HIS A 40 16.55 -2.35 0.91
CA HIS A 40 16.12 -1.59 -0.28
C HIS A 40 14.59 -1.58 -0.41
N CYS A 41 13.98 -0.49 0.05
CA CYS A 41 12.53 -0.36 0.12
C CYS A 41 11.98 0.40 -1.10
N GLY A 42 11.02 -0.23 -1.77
CA GLY A 42 10.33 0.25 -2.97
C GLY A 42 11.18 0.33 -4.24
N VAL A 43 10.54 0.76 -5.34
CA VAL A 43 11.23 1.06 -6.60
C VAL A 43 12.07 2.31 -6.38
N ALA A 44 13.38 2.22 -6.60
CA ALA A 44 14.33 3.32 -6.43
C ALA A 44 14.44 3.90 -4.99
N GLY A 45 14.25 3.07 -3.94
CA GLY A 45 14.41 3.52 -2.55
C GLY A 45 13.22 4.31 -1.98
N ALA A 46 12.12 4.40 -2.72
CA ALA A 46 10.90 5.09 -2.28
C ALA A 46 10.10 4.23 -1.30
N GLY A 47 9.86 4.74 -0.08
CA GLY A 47 9.02 4.07 0.92
C GLY A 47 9.79 3.25 1.95
N CYS A 48 11.05 3.62 2.21
CA CYS A 48 11.75 3.13 3.39
C CYS A 48 11.22 3.79 4.65
N ASP A 49 10.84 2.97 5.61
CA ASP A 49 10.62 3.44 6.97
C ASP A 49 11.95 3.93 7.56
N PRO A 50 11.92 4.99 8.38
CA PRO A 50 13.08 5.44 9.15
C PRO A 50 13.71 4.31 9.97
N ALA A 51 15.02 4.40 10.24
CA ALA A 51 15.77 3.32 10.90
C ALA A 51 15.23 2.96 12.29
N ASP A 52 14.73 3.95 13.05
CA ASP A 52 14.08 3.74 14.34
C ASP A 52 12.75 2.99 14.20
N VAL A 53 11.95 3.30 13.19
CA VAL A 53 10.73 2.55 12.86
C VAL A 53 11.07 1.12 12.45
N GLN A 54 12.09 0.92 11.62
CA GLN A 54 12.54 -0.43 11.23
C GLN A 54 13.02 -1.25 12.44
N GLN A 55 13.74 -0.62 13.38
CA GLN A 55 14.13 -1.27 14.64
C GLN A 55 12.89 -1.68 15.45
N TRP A 56 11.89 -0.82 15.54
CA TRP A 56 10.65 -1.17 16.23
C TRP A 56 9.86 -2.26 15.51
N LYS A 57 9.83 -2.31 14.18
CA LYS A 57 9.25 -3.45 13.45
C LYS A 57 9.95 -4.77 13.81
N ALA A 58 11.27 -4.76 13.91
CA ALA A 58 12.02 -5.94 14.35
C ALA A 58 11.75 -6.33 15.81
N VAL A 59 11.41 -5.38 16.68
CA VAL A 59 10.93 -5.68 18.05
C VAL A 59 9.52 -6.28 18.00
N GLY A 60 8.58 -5.67 17.28
CA GLY A 60 7.20 -6.14 17.16
C GLY A 60 7.11 -7.57 16.63
N ASN A 61 7.83 -7.88 15.55
CA ASN A 61 7.89 -9.23 14.96
C ASN A 61 8.44 -10.31 15.91
N ARG A 62 9.28 -9.92 16.89
CA ARG A 62 9.78 -10.87 17.89
C ARG A 62 8.78 -11.12 19.01
N LEU A 63 7.84 -10.20 19.23
CA LEU A 63 6.88 -10.25 20.33
C LEU A 63 5.54 -10.85 19.91
N ALA A 64 5.09 -10.59 18.68
CA ALA A 64 3.81 -11.05 18.17
C ALA A 64 3.81 -11.20 16.64
N ASP A 65 2.95 -12.10 16.14
CA ASP A 65 2.67 -12.26 14.71
C ASP A 65 1.61 -11.25 14.28
N LEU A 66 2.04 -10.00 14.07
CA LEU A 66 1.16 -8.90 13.68
C LEU A 66 1.00 -8.84 12.16
N SER A 67 -0.19 -8.41 11.71
CA SER A 67 -0.35 -8.00 10.31
C SER A 67 0.67 -6.91 9.95
N SER A 68 1.07 -6.82 8.67
CA SER A 68 2.03 -5.79 8.25
C SER A 68 1.54 -4.37 8.53
N ALA A 69 0.21 -4.16 8.53
CA ALA A 69 -0.40 -2.88 8.87
C ALA A 69 -0.25 -2.58 10.37
N ASP A 70 -0.63 -3.51 11.23
CA ASP A 70 -0.57 -3.33 12.69
C ASP A 70 0.87 -3.22 13.19
N LEU A 71 1.78 -4.01 12.62
CA LEU A 71 3.21 -3.91 12.89
C LEU A 71 3.74 -2.51 12.58
N SER A 72 3.33 -1.93 11.45
CA SER A 72 3.75 -0.59 11.05
C SER A 72 3.17 0.47 12.00
N GLN A 73 1.89 0.36 12.36
CA GLN A 73 1.26 1.28 13.33
C GLN A 73 1.94 1.22 14.71
N TYR A 74 2.18 0.02 15.22
CA TYR A 74 2.94 -0.21 16.45
C TYR A 74 4.33 0.42 16.37
N ALA A 75 5.08 0.19 15.28
CA ALA A 75 6.45 0.66 15.14
C ALA A 75 6.55 2.18 15.07
N TYR A 76 5.67 2.82 14.30
CA TYR A 76 5.59 4.28 14.25
C TYR A 76 5.18 4.90 15.58
N ALA A 77 4.25 4.28 16.32
CA ALA A 77 3.88 4.74 17.65
C ALA A 77 5.08 4.67 18.62
N CYS A 78 5.79 3.55 18.64
CA CYS A 78 6.95 3.36 19.50
C CYS A 78 8.15 4.24 19.14
N ALA A 79 8.33 4.59 17.86
CA ALA A 79 9.32 5.57 17.43
C ALA A 79 8.98 7.00 17.91
N ARG A 80 7.69 7.37 17.86
CA ARG A 80 7.22 8.74 18.20
C ARG A 80 7.01 8.98 19.69
N HIS A 81 6.79 7.92 20.46
CA HIS A 81 6.49 7.97 21.89
C HIS A 81 7.56 7.24 22.71
N PRO A 82 8.76 7.83 22.89
CA PRO A 82 9.85 7.19 23.64
C PRO A 82 9.49 6.91 25.10
N GLU A 83 8.52 7.62 25.66
CA GLU A 83 7.97 7.38 27.00
C GLU A 83 7.21 6.05 27.10
N TRP A 84 6.81 5.45 25.97
CA TRP A 84 6.14 4.14 25.91
C TRP A 84 7.13 2.98 25.76
N LYS A 85 8.45 3.25 25.78
CA LYS A 85 9.49 2.25 25.51
C LYS A 85 9.30 0.93 26.25
N LYS A 86 8.93 0.96 27.53
CA LYS A 86 8.69 -0.25 28.33
C LYS A 86 7.54 -1.08 27.74
N ASP A 87 6.41 -0.44 27.46
CA ASP A 87 5.23 -1.08 26.88
C ASP A 87 5.56 -1.65 25.50
N CYS A 88 6.24 -0.85 24.66
CA CYS A 88 6.71 -1.25 23.35
C CYS A 88 7.60 -2.51 23.40
N GLN A 89 8.49 -2.63 24.40
CA GLN A 89 9.38 -3.79 24.53
C GLN A 89 8.72 -5.02 25.17
N THR A 90 7.52 -4.88 25.72
CA THR A 90 6.88 -5.94 26.50
C THR A 90 5.77 -6.62 25.72
N ASP A 91 4.81 -5.85 25.22
CA ASP A 91 3.61 -6.38 24.59
C ASP A 91 3.02 -5.38 23.57
N PRO A 92 3.09 -5.68 22.26
CA PRO A 92 2.52 -4.84 21.22
C PRO A 92 1.01 -4.59 21.39
N ALA A 93 0.28 -5.52 22.03
CA ALA A 93 -1.15 -5.41 22.29
C ALA A 93 -1.51 -4.14 23.10
N ILE A 94 -0.65 -3.75 24.05
CA ILE A 94 -0.83 -2.56 24.87
C ILE A 94 -0.82 -1.29 23.99
N ILE A 95 0.12 -1.25 23.04
CA ILE A 95 0.27 -0.12 22.12
C ILE A 95 -0.89 -0.09 21.12
N LEU A 96 -1.23 -1.24 20.51
CA LEU A 96 -2.33 -1.34 19.55
C LEU A 96 -3.67 -0.93 20.20
N LYS A 97 -3.93 -1.37 21.43
CA LYS A 97 -5.10 -0.92 22.20
C LYS A 97 -5.08 0.58 22.47
N ARG A 98 -3.92 1.17 22.78
CA ARG A 98 -3.77 2.62 22.96
C ARG A 98 -4.05 3.40 21.66
N LEU A 99 -3.75 2.79 20.51
CA LEU A 99 -4.09 3.32 19.18
C LEU A 99 -5.55 3.07 18.76
N GLY A 100 -6.33 2.31 19.55
CA GLY A 100 -7.71 1.96 19.22
C GLY A 100 -7.85 0.83 18.18
N ILE A 101 -6.81 0.02 18.00
CA ILE A 101 -6.80 -1.13 17.10
C ILE A 101 -7.16 -2.38 17.91
N GLU A 102 -8.08 -3.19 17.40
CA GLU A 102 -8.58 -4.43 18.02
C GLU A 102 -8.55 -5.57 16.99
N GLY A 103 -8.50 -6.82 17.46
CA GLY A 103 -8.53 -8.00 16.59
C GLY A 103 -7.26 -8.26 15.79
N TYR A 104 -6.12 -7.75 16.28
CA TYR A 104 -4.77 -8.00 15.78
C TYR A 104 -4.21 -9.36 16.17
#